data_AF-A0A3P9NRQ1-F1
#
_entry.id   AF-A0A3P9NRQ1-F1
#
_cell.length_a   1.000
_cell.length_b   1.000
_cell.length_c   1.000
_cell.angle_alpha   90.00
_cell.angle_beta   90.00
_cell.angle_gamma   90.00
#
_symmetry.space_group_name_H-M   'P 1'
#
loop_
_entity.id
_entity.type
_entity.pdbx_description
1 polymer ?
#
loop_
_entity_poly.entity_id
_entity_poly.type
_entity_poly.pdbx_seq_one_letter_code
_entity_poly.pdbx_strand_id
1 'polypeptide(L)'
;MSRPPQPNLITAEPNGVSVIQSQAHAAAASNAASLAGLQQVPQLVPANPSAAGGKAAPPSKMKKPSVDKDSDEYRQRRERNNLAVKKSRMRSKQKAMDTQQRVNELKEENERLEAKIKLLSKELSVLKDLFLEHAHNLADNVATGGTGRTQTPRQNRSFR
;
A
#
# COMPACT_ATOMS: atom_id res chain seq x y z
N MET A 1 40.14 39.30 31.22
CA MET A 1 39.17 38.72 32.17
C MET A 1 38.13 37.93 31.39
N SER A 2 37.75 36.78 31.94
CA SER A 2 37.25 35.57 31.27
C SER A 2 35.84 35.67 30.67
N ARG A 3 35.61 34.92 29.58
CA ARG A 3 34.28 34.65 28.99
C ARG A 3 33.70 33.39 29.67
N PRO A 4 32.45 33.38 30.16
CA PRO A 4 31.88 32.18 30.79
C PRO A 4 31.47 31.14 29.74
N PRO A 5 31.50 29.83 30.06
CA PRO A 5 31.07 28.77 29.16
C PRO A 5 29.53 28.69 29.16
N GLN A 6 28.93 28.66 27.97
CA GLN A 6 27.49 28.43 27.81
C GLN A 6 27.21 26.92 27.84
N PRO A 7 26.14 26.45 28.51
CA PRO A 7 25.79 25.03 28.58
C PRO A 7 25.22 24.52 27.25
N ASN A 8 25.66 23.33 26.84
CA ASN A 8 25.09 22.55 25.75
C ASN A 8 23.65 22.13 26.10
N LEU A 9 22.67 22.74 25.44
CA LEU A 9 21.30 22.22 25.41
C LEU A 9 21.20 21.19 24.28
N ILE A 10 21.32 19.92 24.65
CA ILE A 10 20.91 18.79 23.81
C ILE A 10 19.37 18.79 23.84
N THR A 11 18.75 19.46 22.87
CA THR A 11 17.32 19.25 22.58
C THR A 11 17.18 17.92 21.85
N ALA A 12 16.89 16.87 22.61
CA ALA A 12 16.43 15.60 22.08
C ALA A 12 14.97 15.75 21.62
N GLU A 13 14.77 15.99 20.33
CA GLU A 13 13.47 15.80 19.68
C GLU A 13 13.37 14.33 19.21
N PRO A 14 12.39 13.55 19.67
CA PRO A 14 12.17 12.19 19.19
C PRO A 14 11.33 12.24 17.90
N ASN A 15 11.93 12.67 16.79
CA ASN A 15 11.28 12.54 15.48
C ASN A 15 11.77 11.25 14.81
N GLY A 16 11.24 10.13 15.29
CA GLY A 16 11.42 8.81 14.70
C GLY A 16 10.72 8.73 13.36
N VAL A 17 11.42 9.07 12.29
CA VAL A 17 11.06 8.69 10.93
C VAL A 17 11.12 7.17 10.90
N SER A 18 9.98 6.51 11.05
CA SER A 18 9.89 5.05 10.99
C SER A 18 10.21 4.61 9.56
N VAL A 19 11.47 4.23 9.35
CA VAL A 19 11.92 3.54 8.15
C VAL A 19 11.33 2.14 8.24
N ILE A 20 10.27 1.87 7.47
CA ILE A 20 9.73 0.52 7.32
C ILE A 20 10.79 -0.32 6.62
N GLN A 21 11.53 -1.10 7.41
CA GLN A 21 12.53 -2.06 6.96
C GLN A 21 11.81 -3.34 6.52
N SER A 22 11.62 -3.51 5.21
CA SER A 22 11.08 -4.73 4.63
C SER A 22 12.12 -5.85 4.70
N GLN A 23 11.91 -6.81 5.60
CA GLN A 23 12.69 -8.04 5.70
C GLN A 23 12.05 -9.11 4.81
N ALA A 24 12.80 -9.63 3.83
CA ALA A 24 12.35 -10.71 2.96
C ALA A 24 12.79 -12.07 3.53
N HIS A 25 11.84 -12.89 3.97
CA HIS A 25 12.07 -14.29 4.25
C HIS A 25 11.91 -15.10 2.95
N ALA A 26 13.00 -15.71 2.49
CA ALA A 26 12.99 -16.66 1.40
C ALA A 26 12.72 -18.08 1.95
N ALA A 27 11.60 -18.68 1.52
CA ALA A 27 11.36 -20.11 1.62
C ALA A 27 10.83 -20.62 0.27
N ALA A 28 11.35 -21.76 -0.17
CA ALA A 28 11.27 -22.27 -1.53
C ALA A 28 10.10 -23.23 -1.76
N ALA A 29 9.66 -23.27 -3.03
CA ALA A 29 8.88 -24.30 -3.74
C ALA A 29 7.42 -24.52 -3.25
N SER A 30 6.40 -24.70 -4.09
CA SER A 30 6.34 -25.34 -5.41
C SER A 30 5.03 -24.99 -6.16
N ASN A 31 5.08 -25.10 -7.49
CA ASN A 31 3.99 -25.29 -8.47
C ASN A 31 3.38 -24.07 -9.18
N ALA A 32 3.87 -23.93 -10.42
CA ALA A 32 3.12 -24.03 -11.68
C ALA A 32 2.16 -22.90 -12.10
N ALA A 33 2.58 -22.32 -13.24
CA ALA A 33 1.77 -21.97 -14.40
C ALA A 33 0.97 -20.65 -14.39
N SER A 34 1.58 -19.69 -15.11
CA SER A 34 0.95 -18.78 -16.08
C SER A 34 -0.12 -17.81 -15.60
N LEU A 35 0.26 -16.54 -15.42
CA LEU A 35 -0.28 -15.45 -16.24
C LEU A 35 0.65 -14.23 -16.15
N ALA A 36 1.21 -13.84 -17.30
CA ALA A 36 1.98 -12.63 -17.48
C ALA A 36 1.08 -11.40 -17.33
N GLY A 37 1.45 -10.45 -16.45
CA GLY A 37 0.79 -9.15 -16.37
C GLY A 37 1.08 -8.39 -15.07
N LEU A 38 2.04 -7.45 -15.15
CA LEU A 38 2.21 -6.29 -14.25
C LEU A 38 2.75 -6.55 -12.83
N GLN A 39 4.07 -6.75 -12.71
CA GLN A 39 4.89 -6.21 -11.62
C GLN A 39 6.36 -6.58 -11.86
N GLN A 40 7.02 -5.81 -12.73
CA GLN A 40 8.48 -5.86 -12.81
C GLN A 40 9.03 -4.76 -11.91
N VAL A 41 9.40 -5.13 -10.70
CA VAL A 41 10.25 -4.30 -9.85
C VAL A 41 11.62 -4.24 -10.54
N PRO A 42 12.15 -3.06 -10.92
CA PRO A 42 13.50 -3.00 -11.46
C PRO A 42 14.48 -3.46 -10.36
N GLN A 43 15.12 -4.61 -10.57
CA GLN A 43 16.24 -5.03 -9.76
C GLN A 43 17.40 -4.04 -9.97
N LEU A 44 17.73 -3.30 -8.90
CA LEU A 44 18.89 -2.42 -8.87
C LEU A 44 20.15 -3.30 -8.74
N VAL A 45 20.74 -3.66 -9.88
CA VAL A 45 22.12 -4.15 -9.93
C VAL A 45 23.01 -3.03 -9.39
N PRO A 46 23.97 -3.31 -8.47
CA PRO A 46 24.98 -2.33 -8.08
C PRO A 46 25.72 -1.85 -9.33
N ALA A 47 25.44 -0.61 -9.75
CA ALA A 47 26.11 0.00 -10.88
C ALA A 47 27.60 0.14 -10.53
N ASN A 48 28.42 -0.69 -11.18
CA ASN A 48 29.86 -0.51 -11.28
C ASN A 48 30.12 0.94 -11.76
N PRO A 49 30.90 1.79 -11.06
CA PRO A 49 31.02 3.21 -11.36
C PRO A 49 31.80 3.53 -12.66
N SER A 50 31.99 2.57 -13.56
CA SER A 50 32.87 2.70 -14.72
C SER A 50 32.16 2.73 -16.08
N ALA A 51 30.82 2.79 -16.16
CA ALA A 51 30.15 2.93 -17.45
C ALA A 51 28.89 3.81 -17.37
N ALA A 52 28.84 4.83 -18.24
CA ALA A 52 27.69 5.67 -18.58
C ALA A 52 27.19 6.68 -17.53
N GLY A 53 27.85 7.84 -17.51
CA GLY A 53 27.30 9.07 -16.92
C GLY A 53 28.30 10.18 -17.12
N GLY A 54 28.07 11.04 -18.13
CA GLY A 54 28.96 12.15 -18.48
C GLY A 54 29.46 12.86 -17.22
N LYS A 55 30.76 12.82 -16.99
CA LYS A 55 31.43 13.53 -15.91
C LYS A 55 31.17 15.01 -16.20
N ALA A 56 30.15 15.60 -15.58
CA ALA A 56 30.16 17.05 -15.38
C ALA A 56 31.44 17.32 -14.61
N ALA A 57 32.43 17.88 -15.30
CA ALA A 57 33.69 18.26 -14.68
C ALA A 57 33.36 19.08 -13.43
N PRO A 58 34.03 18.83 -12.29
CA PRO A 58 33.84 19.67 -11.12
C PRO A 58 34.05 21.12 -11.57
N PRO A 59 33.18 22.08 -11.16
CA PRO A 59 33.33 23.46 -11.58
C PRO A 59 34.77 23.85 -11.30
N SER A 60 35.48 24.20 -12.38
CA SER A 60 36.85 24.68 -12.35
C SER A 60 37.00 25.60 -11.14
N LYS A 61 38.09 25.42 -10.37
CA LYS A 61 38.45 26.24 -9.21
C LYS A 61 38.80 27.67 -9.67
N MET A 62 37.90 28.34 -10.38
CA MET A 62 37.91 29.77 -10.54
C MET A 62 37.70 30.31 -9.15
N LYS A 63 38.74 30.96 -8.62
CA LYS A 63 38.68 31.71 -7.35
C LYS A 63 37.40 32.55 -7.40
N LYS A 64 36.39 32.17 -6.61
CA LYS A 64 35.20 32.99 -6.47
C LYS A 64 35.71 34.34 -5.99
N PRO A 65 35.41 35.45 -6.68
CA PRO A 65 35.74 36.76 -6.17
C PRO A 65 35.17 36.84 -4.75
N SER A 66 35.98 37.32 -3.80
CA SER A 66 35.55 37.51 -2.42
C SER A 66 34.28 38.36 -2.46
N VAL A 67 33.13 37.74 -2.23
CA VAL A 67 31.87 38.45 -2.23
C VAL A 67 31.87 39.34 -1.01
N ASP A 68 31.88 40.65 -1.25
CA ASP A 68 31.76 41.64 -0.19
C ASP A 68 30.41 41.43 0.50
N LYS A 69 30.46 41.03 1.77
CA LYS A 69 29.29 40.62 2.55
C LYS A 69 28.38 41.81 2.87
N ASP A 70 28.90 43.03 2.78
CA ASP A 70 28.14 44.25 3.05
C ASP A 70 27.58 44.90 1.79
N SER A 71 27.88 44.34 0.61
CA SER A 71 27.28 44.79 -0.64
C SER A 71 25.77 44.57 -0.68
N ASP A 72 25.04 45.53 -1.26
CA ASP A 72 23.59 45.41 -1.44
C ASP A 72 23.20 44.24 -2.35
N GLU A 73 24.06 43.89 -3.31
CA GLU A 73 23.86 42.72 -4.15
C GLU A 73 23.89 41.42 -3.32
N TYR A 74 24.82 41.30 -2.37
CA TYR A 74 24.86 40.15 -1.46
C TYR A 74 23.60 40.09 -0.59
N ARG A 75 23.15 41.22 -0.03
CA ARG A 75 21.91 41.28 0.77
C ARG A 75 20.69 40.79 -0.03
N GLN A 76 20.47 41.31 -1.24
CA GLN A 76 19.36 40.89 -2.10
C GLN A 76 19.43 39.39 -2.46
N ARG A 77 20.62 38.85 -2.73
CA ARG A 77 20.81 37.41 -2.98
C ARG A 77 20.44 36.56 -1.76
N ARG A 78 20.83 37.01 -0.55
CA ARG A 78 20.52 36.32 0.71
C ARG A 78 19.04 36.38 1.05
N GLU A 79 18.38 37.52 0.86
CA GLU A 79 16.94 37.67 1.05
C GLU A 79 16.16 36.75 0.12
N ARG A 80 16.50 36.72 -1.18
CA ARG A 80 15.90 35.78 -2.14
C ARG A 80 16.11 34.32 -1.73
N ASN A 81 17.31 33.97 -1.27
CA ASN A 81 17.58 32.61 -0.80
C ASN A 81 16.78 32.25 0.46
N ASN A 82 16.70 33.16 1.43
CA ASN A 82 15.91 32.96 2.65
C ASN A 82 14.43 32.72 2.31
N LEU A 83 13.87 33.50 1.37
CA LEU A 83 12.51 33.30 0.87
C LEU A 83 12.35 31.95 0.17
N ALA A 84 13.30 31.57 -0.70
CA ALA A 84 13.28 30.29 -1.39
C ALA A 84 13.32 29.10 -0.42
N VAL A 85 14.17 29.17 0.61
CA VAL A 85 14.27 28.13 1.65
C VAL A 85 12.96 28.04 2.44
N LYS A 86 12.39 29.18 2.87
CA LYS A 86 11.11 29.21 3.57
C LYS A 86 10.01 28.58 2.71
N LYS A 87 9.94 28.94 1.42
CA LYS A 87 8.99 28.37 0.45
C LYS A 87 9.19 26.86 0.28
N SER A 88 10.44 26.41 0.15
CA SER A 88 10.75 24.98 0.02
C SER A 88 10.32 24.18 1.25
N ARG A 89 10.61 24.68 2.46
CA ARG A 89 10.21 24.03 3.72
C ARG A 89 8.69 23.97 3.85
N MET A 90 8.00 25.08 3.58
CA MET A 90 6.54 25.14 3.58
C MET A 90 5.94 24.12 2.62
N ARG A 91 6.47 24.03 1.39
CA ARG A 91 6.00 23.05 0.40
C ARG A 91 6.18 21.61 0.86
N SER A 92 7.33 21.28 1.46
CA SER A 92 7.56 19.93 2.00
C SER A 92 6.62 19.62 3.16
N LYS A 93 6.39 20.58 4.06
CA LYS A 93 5.43 20.43 5.17
C LYS A 93 4.01 20.24 4.66
N GLN A 94 3.59 21.04 3.68
CA GLN A 94 2.27 20.92 3.06
C GLN A 94 2.09 19.54 2.41
N LYS A 95 3.08 19.08 1.64
CA LYS A 95 3.02 17.76 1.00
C LYS A 95 2.87 16.62 2.03
N ALA A 96 3.56 16.72 3.17
CA ALA A 96 3.42 15.75 4.24
C ALA A 96 2.01 15.77 4.84
N MET A 97 1.46 16.96 5.10
CA MET A 97 0.08 17.14 5.58
C MET A 97 -0.95 16.58 4.58
N ASP A 98 -0.83 16.94 3.29
CA ASP A 98 -1.74 16.48 2.24
C ASP A 98 -1.71 14.95 2.11
N THR A 99 -0.52 14.35 2.22
CA THR A 99 -0.37 12.89 2.18
C THR A 99 -1.05 12.24 3.39
N GLN A 100 -0.87 12.81 4.58
CA GLN A 100 -1.53 12.29 5.79
C GLN A 100 -3.05 12.40 5.70
N GLN A 101 -3.55 13.54 5.21
CA GLN A 101 -4.97 13.73 4.97
C GLN A 101 -5.49 12.69 3.96
N ARG A 102 -4.79 12.48 2.85
CA ARG A 102 -5.19 11.49 1.85
C ARG A 102 -5.22 10.07 2.41
N VAL A 103 -4.28 9.72 3.27
CA VAL A 103 -4.29 8.41 3.97
C VAL A 103 -5.51 8.27 4.85
N ASN A 104 -5.91 9.33 5.56
CA ASN A 104 -7.11 9.30 6.41
C ASN A 104 -8.38 9.15 5.57
N GLU A 105 -8.52 9.93 4.49
CA GLU A 105 -9.64 9.82 3.55
C GLU A 105 -9.78 8.39 2.98
N LEU A 106 -8.65 7.79 2.57
CA LEU A 106 -8.64 6.42 2.04
C LEU A 106 -9.01 5.38 3.10
N LYS A 107 -8.64 5.59 4.37
CA LYS A 107 -9.04 4.69 5.47
C LYS A 107 -10.55 4.75 5.71
N GLU A 108 -11.11 5.95 5.80
CA GLU A 108 -12.55 6.14 5.97
C GLU A 108 -13.34 5.56 4.79
N GLU A 109 -12.87 5.79 3.55
CA GLU A 109 -13.50 5.20 2.36
C GLU A 109 -13.42 3.67 2.38
N ASN A 110 -12.29 3.10 2.80
CA ASN A 110 -12.12 1.65 2.90
C ASN A 110 -13.07 1.05 3.94
N GLU A 111 -13.14 1.63 5.15
CA GLU A 111 -14.09 1.20 6.18
C GLU A 111 -15.54 1.22 5.70
N ARG A 112 -15.92 2.29 4.97
CA ARG A 112 -17.26 2.42 4.38
C ARG A 112 -17.52 1.33 3.33
N LEU A 113 -16.54 1.03 2.48
CA LEU A 113 -16.65 -0.03 1.47
C LEU A 113 -16.73 -1.42 2.11
N GLU A 114 -15.93 -1.70 3.13
CA GLU A 114 -15.99 -2.94 3.88
C GLU A 114 -17.36 -3.14 4.55
N ALA A 115 -17.93 -2.08 5.13
CA ALA A 115 -19.28 -2.12 5.70
C ALA A 115 -20.33 -2.45 4.63
N LYS A 116 -20.21 -1.85 3.45
CA LYS A 116 -21.10 -2.13 2.31
C LYS A 116 -20.98 -3.57 1.82
N ILE A 117 -19.76 -4.09 1.70
CA ILE A 117 -19.52 -5.50 1.34
C ILE A 117 -20.15 -6.42 2.39
N LYS A 118 -19.93 -6.16 3.68
CA LYS A 118 -20.51 -6.96 4.77
C LYS A 118 -22.05 -6.97 4.72
N LEU A 119 -22.67 -5.84 4.44
CA LEU A 119 -24.13 -5.75 4.31
C LEU A 119 -24.63 -6.59 3.13
N LEU A 120 -24.10 -6.37 1.94
CA LEU A 120 -24.51 -7.08 0.74
C LEU A 120 -24.29 -8.59 0.87
N SER A 121 -23.18 -9.02 1.48
CA SER A 121 -22.92 -10.44 1.75
C SER A 121 -23.96 -11.07 2.68
N LYS A 122 -24.46 -10.32 3.68
CA LYS A 122 -25.55 -10.79 4.55
C LYS A 122 -26.87 -10.90 3.77
N GLU A 123 -27.20 -9.90 2.97
CA GLU A 123 -28.41 -9.90 2.13
C GLU A 123 -28.41 -11.10 1.17
N LEU A 124 -27.26 -11.39 0.53
CA LEU A 124 -27.10 -12.55 -0.32
C LEU A 124 -27.21 -13.87 0.44
N SER A 125 -26.66 -13.96 1.66
CA SER A 125 -26.80 -15.15 2.49
C SER A 125 -28.27 -15.41 2.81
N VAL A 126 -29.01 -14.38 3.27
CA VAL A 126 -30.44 -14.50 3.59
C VAL A 126 -31.23 -14.96 2.37
N LEU A 127 -30.99 -14.37 1.20
CA LEU A 127 -31.65 -14.80 -0.03
C LEU A 127 -31.32 -16.26 -0.36
N LYS A 128 -30.04 -16.64 -0.29
CA LYS A 128 -29.60 -18.02 -0.55
C LYS A 128 -30.27 -19.00 0.40
N ASP A 129 -30.32 -18.69 1.69
CA ASP A 129 -30.92 -19.53 2.72
C ASP A 129 -32.42 -19.71 2.47
N LEU A 130 -33.13 -18.62 2.09
CA LEU A 130 -34.55 -18.67 1.74
C LEU A 130 -34.82 -19.55 0.50
N PHE A 131 -33.99 -19.44 -0.55
CA PHE A 131 -34.11 -20.29 -1.74
C PHE A 131 -33.86 -21.76 -1.42
N LEU A 132 -32.85 -22.05 -0.59
CA LEU A 132 -32.55 -23.42 -0.18
C LEU A 132 -33.66 -24.01 0.69
N GLU A 133 -34.19 -23.25 1.64
CA GLU A 133 -35.31 -23.68 2.48
C GLU A 133 -36.54 -24.01 1.63
N HIS A 134 -36.91 -23.17 0.66
CA HIS A 134 -38.02 -23.46 -0.25
C HIS A 134 -37.75 -24.69 -1.14
N ALA A 135 -36.52 -24.88 -1.63
CA ALA A 135 -36.17 -26.04 -2.42
C ALA A 135 -36.20 -27.35 -1.61
N HIS A 136 -35.75 -27.32 -0.35
CA HIS A 136 -35.85 -28.45 0.57
C HIS A 136 -37.30 -28.80 0.88
N ASN A 137 -38.14 -27.80 1.21
CA ASN A 137 -39.57 -28.01 1.42
C ASN A 137 -40.28 -28.58 0.18
N LEU A 138 -39.86 -28.21 -1.03
CA LEU A 138 -40.40 -28.78 -2.27
C LEU A 138 -39.97 -30.24 -2.48
N ALA A 139 -38.71 -30.57 -2.17
CA ALA A 139 -38.20 -31.94 -2.27
C ALA A 139 -38.86 -32.91 -1.28
N ASP A 140 -39.12 -32.47 -0.04
CA ASP A 140 -39.76 -33.28 1.00
C ASP A 140 -41.26 -33.54 0.71
N ASN A 141 -41.96 -32.59 0.08
CA ASN A 141 -43.34 -32.79 -0.39
C ASN A 141 -43.44 -33.73 -1.61
N VAL A 142 -42.41 -33.79 -2.46
CA VAL A 142 -42.36 -34.74 -3.60
C VAL A 142 -41.99 -36.16 -3.13
N ALA A 143 -41.10 -36.29 -2.13
CA ALA A 143 -40.69 -37.59 -1.59
C ALA A 143 -41.83 -38.32 -0.86
N THR A 144 -42.78 -37.60 -0.28
CA THR A 144 -43.93 -38.17 0.45
C THR A 144 -45.12 -38.52 -0.45
N GLY A 145 -45.20 -38.00 -1.69
CA GLY A 145 -46.27 -38.31 -2.65
C GLY A 145 -45.96 -39.42 -3.66
N GLY A 146 -44.75 -39.99 -3.65
CA GLY A 146 -44.23 -40.81 -4.76
C GLY A 146 -43.60 -42.15 -4.36
N THR A 147 -44.20 -42.91 -3.43
CA THR A 147 -43.83 -44.33 -3.24
C THR A 147 -45.03 -45.25 -3.46
N GLY A 148 -45.59 -45.18 -4.67
CA GLY A 148 -46.34 -46.29 -5.22
C GLY A 148 -45.43 -47.51 -5.38
N ARG A 149 -45.41 -48.39 -4.36
CA ARG A 149 -44.83 -49.74 -4.41
C ARG A 149 -45.40 -50.49 -5.63
N THR A 150 -44.66 -50.55 -6.72
CA THR A 150 -44.87 -51.56 -7.77
C THR A 150 -44.37 -52.90 -7.23
N GLN A 151 -45.28 -53.66 -6.60
CA GLN A 151 -45.08 -55.09 -6.36
C GLN A 151 -45.10 -55.82 -7.71
N THR A 152 -43.93 -56.18 -8.23
CA THR A 152 -43.84 -57.18 -9.31
C THR A 152 -44.02 -58.57 -8.71
N PRO A 153 -45.01 -59.38 -9.14
CA PRO A 153 -45.14 -60.74 -8.64
C PRO A 153 -44.03 -61.59 -9.28
N ARG A 154 -43.13 -62.13 -8.46
CA ARG A 154 -42.18 -63.17 -8.88
C ARG A 154 -42.97 -64.43 -9.23
N GLN A 155 -43.13 -64.71 -10.52
CA GLN A 155 -43.63 -66.01 -10.96
C GLN A 155 -42.56 -67.09 -10.73
N ASN A 156 -42.95 -68.03 -9.88
CA ASN A 156 -42.28 -69.26 -9.52
C ASN A 156 -42.13 -70.15 -10.77
N ARG A 157 -40.93 -70.27 -11.34
CA ARG A 157 -40.66 -71.31 -12.35
C ARG A 157 -40.35 -72.62 -11.66
N SER A 158 -41.39 -73.44 -11.57
CA SER A 158 -41.36 -74.84 -11.16
C SER A 158 -40.47 -75.67 -12.10
N PHE A 159 -39.72 -76.56 -11.48
CA PHE A 159 -38.90 -77.63 -12.06
C PHE A 159 -39.65 -78.48 -13.09
N ARG A 160 -38.97 -78.79 -14.20
CA ARG A 160 -38.87 -80.14 -14.79
C ARG A 160 -37.74 -80.21 -15.82
#